data_AF-Q3YIX8-F1
#
_entry.id   AF-Q3YIX8-F1
#
_cell.length_a   1.000
_cell.length_b   1.000
_cell.length_c   1.000
_cell.angle_alpha   90.00
_cell.angle_beta   90.00
_cell.angle_gamma   90.00
#
_symmetry.space_group_name_H-M   'P 1'
#
loop_
_entity.id
_entity.type
_entity.pdbx_description
1 polymer ?
#
loop_
_entity_poly.entity_id
_entity_poly.type
_entity_poly.pdbx_seq_one_letter_code
_entity_poly.pdbx_strand_id
1 'polypeptide(L)'
;QHKPELLSPAGTLKNMRYAFAYGADAVYAGQPRYSLRVRNNEFNHANLKIGIDEAHALGKKFYVVVNIAPHNSKLKTFIKDLQVVVDMKPDALIMSDPGLIMLVRK
;
A
#
# COMPACT_ATOMS: atom_id res chain seq x y z
N GLN A 1 13.33 22.66 -2.88
CA GLN A 1 12.98 22.13 -4.21
C GLN A 1 12.33 20.77 -4.01
N HIS A 2 11.22 20.48 -4.69
CA HIS A 2 10.63 19.13 -4.69
C HIS A 2 11.41 18.26 -5.66
N LYS A 3 12.26 17.37 -5.13
CA LYS A 3 12.90 16.34 -5.94
C LYS A 3 11.81 15.34 -6.39
N PRO A 4 11.69 15.03 -7.70
CA PRO A 4 10.78 14.00 -8.16
C PRO A 4 11.07 12.66 -7.49
N GLU A 5 10.02 11.89 -7.22
CA GLU A 5 10.11 10.55 -6.67
C GLU A 5 9.77 9.51 -7.75
N LEU A 6 10.66 8.54 -7.97
CA LEU A 6 10.38 7.42 -8.87
C LEU A 6 9.55 6.37 -8.14
N LEU A 7 8.23 6.40 -8.36
CA LEU A 7 7.28 5.48 -7.78
C LEU A 7 6.96 4.32 -8.74
N SER A 8 7.21 3.08 -8.32
CA SER A 8 6.99 1.88 -9.15
C SER A 8 5.89 0.95 -8.58
N PRO A 9 5.06 0.31 -9.42
CA PRO A 9 4.13 -0.71 -8.95
C PRO A 9 4.85 -1.99 -8.49
N ALA A 10 4.39 -2.58 -7.38
CA ALA A 10 4.81 -3.91 -6.94
C ALA A 10 3.61 -4.83 -6.72
N GLY A 11 3.61 -5.98 -7.42
CA GLY A 11 2.63 -7.05 -7.23
C GLY A 11 3.10 -8.18 -6.31
N THR A 12 4.42 -8.33 -6.16
CA THR A 12 5.06 -9.35 -5.32
C THR A 12 6.30 -8.75 -4.65
N LEU A 13 6.81 -9.41 -3.59
CA LEU A 13 8.07 -9.01 -2.95
C LEU A 13 9.25 -9.05 -3.93
N LYS A 14 9.24 -10.00 -4.88
CA LYS A 14 10.26 -10.08 -5.93
C LYS A 14 10.26 -8.83 -6.81
N ASN A 15 9.09 -8.41 -7.28
CA ASN A 15 8.96 -7.20 -8.12
C ASN A 15 9.32 -5.93 -7.36
N MET A 16 8.97 -5.87 -6.07
CA MET A 16 9.38 -4.79 -5.17
C MET A 16 10.91 -4.66 -5.09
N ARG A 17 11.61 -5.76 -4.79
CA ARG A 17 13.07 -5.78 -4.68
C ARG A 17 13.73 -5.38 -6.01
N TYR A 18 13.19 -5.83 -7.15
CA TYR A 18 13.68 -5.38 -8.46
C TYR A 18 13.45 -3.89 -8.70
N ALA A 19 12.29 -3.34 -8.34
CA ALA A 19 12.04 -1.92 -8.48
C ALA A 19 13.08 -1.09 -7.70
N PHE A 20 13.38 -1.48 -6.45
CA PHE A 20 14.41 -0.82 -5.65
C PHE A 20 15.81 -0.99 -6.24
N ALA A 21 16.17 -2.20 -6.69
CA ALA A 21 17.45 -2.47 -7.33
C ALA A 21 17.67 -1.64 -8.60
N TYR A 22 16.60 -1.33 -9.34
CA TYR A 22 16.63 -0.49 -10.54
C TYR A 22 16.41 1.00 -10.27
N GLY A 23 16.47 1.43 -9.00
CA GLY A 23 16.53 2.83 -8.64
C GLY A 23 15.19 3.50 -8.30
N ALA A 24 14.11 2.73 -8.12
CA ALA A 24 12.87 3.30 -7.57
C ALA A 24 13.14 3.92 -6.18
N ASP A 25 12.53 5.07 -5.93
CA ASP A 25 12.56 5.74 -4.62
C ASP A 25 11.44 5.21 -3.71
N ALA A 26 10.34 4.79 -4.32
CA ALA A 26 9.17 4.28 -3.64
C ALA A 26 8.49 3.18 -4.47
N VAL A 27 7.70 2.35 -3.78
CA VAL A 27 6.82 1.38 -4.41
C VAL A 27 5.40 1.54 -3.90
N TYR A 28 4.42 1.14 -4.71
CA TYR A 28 3.07 0.92 -4.21
C TYR A 28 2.61 -0.52 -4.42
N ALA A 29 1.94 -1.05 -3.41
CA ALA A 29 1.28 -2.35 -3.43
C ALA A 29 0.01 -2.28 -2.58
N GLY A 30 -0.90 -3.23 -2.70
CA GLY A 30 -2.11 -3.25 -1.86
C GLY A 30 -2.61 -4.66 -1.70
N GLN A 31 -3.46 -4.92 -0.71
CA GLN A 31 -4.02 -6.26 -0.54
C GLN A 31 -5.03 -6.57 -1.65
N PRO A 32 -5.14 -7.82 -2.12
CA PRO A 32 -6.18 -8.21 -3.08
C PRO A 32 -7.60 -7.80 -2.66
N ARG A 33 -7.88 -7.78 -1.35
CA ARG A 33 -9.19 -7.38 -0.79
C ARG A 33 -9.52 -5.90 -0.98
N TYR A 34 -8.50 -5.03 -1.04
CA TYR A 34 -8.63 -3.57 -1.08
C TYR A 34 -7.97 -2.92 -2.30
N SER A 35 -7.49 -3.74 -3.23
CA SER A 35 -6.87 -3.30 -4.48
C SER A 35 -7.63 -3.82 -5.68
N LEU A 36 -7.83 -2.97 -6.69
CA LEU A 36 -8.37 -3.38 -7.99
C LEU A 36 -7.42 -4.29 -8.78
N ARG A 37 -6.13 -4.35 -8.41
CA ARG A 37 -5.11 -5.20 -9.07
C ARG A 37 -4.98 -6.53 -8.32
N VAL A 38 -5.89 -7.46 -8.62
CA VAL A 38 -5.99 -8.76 -7.91
C VAL A 38 -5.16 -9.87 -8.57
N ARG A 39 -5.04 -9.88 -9.90
CA ARG A 39 -4.53 -11.05 -10.64
C ARG A 39 -3.06 -11.39 -10.38
N ASN A 40 -2.21 -10.40 -10.09
CA ASN A 40 -0.76 -10.58 -9.88
C ASN A 40 -0.34 -9.96 -8.54
N ASN A 41 -1.01 -10.36 -7.46
CA ASN A 41 -0.87 -9.72 -6.16
C ASN A 41 -0.72 -10.73 -5.03
N GLU A 42 0.49 -10.78 -4.47
CA GLU A 42 0.86 -11.66 -3.35
C GLU A 42 0.94 -10.91 -2.01
N PHE A 43 0.57 -9.62 -1.96
CA PHE A 43 0.68 -8.79 -0.77
C PHE A 43 -0.49 -9.00 0.20
N ASN A 44 -0.45 -10.13 0.91
CA ASN A 44 -1.20 -10.31 2.16
C ASN A 44 -0.57 -9.51 3.32
N HIS A 45 -1.17 -9.54 4.52
CA HIS A 45 -0.64 -8.82 5.69
C HIS A 45 0.83 -9.16 6.02
N ALA A 46 1.22 -10.44 5.94
CA ALA A 46 2.59 -10.85 6.25
C ALA A 46 3.58 -10.28 5.22
N ASN A 47 3.26 -10.41 3.93
CA ASN A 47 4.10 -9.89 2.85
C ASN A 47 4.12 -8.36 2.81
N LEU A 48 3.03 -7.69 3.20
CA LEU A 48 3.02 -6.24 3.38
C LEU A 48 3.99 -5.81 4.46
N LYS A 49 3.95 -6.45 5.64
CA LYS A 49 4.87 -6.12 6.73
C LYS A 49 6.33 -6.30 6.31
N ILE A 50 6.65 -7.44 5.68
CA ILE A 50 7.99 -7.71 5.14
C ILE A 50 8.38 -6.62 4.12
N GLY A 51 7.48 -6.27 3.20
CA GLY A 51 7.76 -5.27 2.17
C GLY A 51 8.02 -3.87 2.73
N ILE A 52 7.22 -3.46 3.71
CA ILE A 52 7.39 -2.17 4.41
C ILE A 52 8.74 -2.15 5.15
N ASP A 53 9.04 -3.19 5.92
CA ASP A 53 10.29 -3.27 6.68
C ASP A 53 11.53 -3.26 5.76
N GLU A 54 11.49 -4.00 4.64
CA GLU A 54 12.57 -4.01 3.65
C GLU A 54 12.74 -2.65 2.97
N ALA A 55 11.64 -1.98 2.60
CA ALA A 55 11.71 -0.65 2.02
C ALA A 55 12.37 0.35 2.98
N HIS A 56 11.93 0.35 4.24
CA HIS A 56 12.47 1.23 5.28
C HIS A 56 13.95 0.95 5.57
N ALA A 57 14.35 -0.32 5.62
CA ALA A 57 15.75 -0.71 5.78
C ALA A 57 16.64 -0.20 4.64
N LEU A 58 16.09 -0.01 3.44
CA LEU A 58 16.78 0.55 2.28
C LEU A 58 16.66 2.09 2.18
N GLY A 59 16.01 2.75 3.14
CA GLY A 59 15.70 4.18 3.06
C GLY A 59 14.73 4.55 1.94
N LYS A 60 13.93 3.58 1.48
CA LYS A 60 12.91 3.70 0.44
C LYS A 60 11.53 3.75 1.06
N LYS A 61 10.54 4.18 0.29
CA LYS A 61 9.16 4.31 0.77
C LYS A 61 8.26 3.21 0.25
N PHE A 62 7.27 2.86 1.06
CA PHE A 62 6.24 1.89 0.74
C PHE A 62 4.85 2.49 0.90
N TYR A 63 4.10 2.56 -0.20
CA TYR A 63 2.73 3.06 -0.22
C TYR A 63 1.72 1.93 -0.34
N VAL A 64 0.69 1.96 0.50
CA VAL A 64 -0.37 0.95 0.45
C VAL A 64 -1.58 1.46 -0.33
N VAL A 65 -2.00 0.71 -1.34
CA VAL A 65 -3.16 1.03 -2.17
C VAL A 65 -4.44 0.49 -1.52
N VAL A 66 -5.41 1.39 -1.37
CA VAL A 66 -6.77 1.13 -0.87
C VAL A 66 -7.76 1.81 -1.82
N ASN A 67 -7.93 1.23 -3.01
CA ASN A 67 -8.63 1.86 -4.14
C ASN A 67 -9.90 1.09 -4.59
N ILE A 68 -10.48 0.29 -3.70
CA ILE A 68 -11.82 -0.27 -3.93
C ILE A 68 -12.90 0.78 -3.64
N ALA A 69 -14.05 0.65 -4.29
CA ALA A 69 -15.30 1.30 -3.90
C ALA A 69 -16.10 0.32 -3.02
N PRO A 70 -16.04 0.40 -1.69
CA PRO A 70 -16.76 -0.51 -0.82
C PRO A 70 -18.26 -0.22 -0.84
N HIS A 71 -19.08 -1.26 -0.99
CA HIS A 71 -20.50 -1.18 -0.65
C HIS A 71 -20.67 -0.89 0.85
N ASN A 72 -21.75 -0.17 1.22
CA ASN A 72 -22.01 0.30 2.60
C ASN A 72 -21.87 -0.76 3.70
N SER A 73 -22.19 -2.03 3.41
CA SER A 73 -22.04 -3.14 4.36
C SER A 73 -20.60 -3.38 4.79
N LYS A 74 -19.62 -3.06 3.95
CA LYS A 74 -18.18 -3.24 4.22
C LYS A 74 -17.55 -2.05 4.95
N LEU A 75 -18.23 -0.90 5.07
CA LEU A 75 -17.71 0.27 5.79
C LEU A 75 -17.50 -0.01 7.29
N LYS A 76 -18.36 -0.84 7.89
CA LYS A 76 -18.28 -1.17 9.32
C LYS A 76 -16.99 -1.90 9.69
N THR A 77 -16.49 -2.78 8.83
CA THR A 77 -15.25 -3.50 9.09
C THR A 77 -14.03 -2.80 8.49
N PHE A 78 -14.23 -1.93 7.51
CA PHE A 78 -13.15 -1.25 6.78
C PHE A 78 -12.13 -0.59 7.71
N ILE A 79 -12.58 0.22 8.69
CA ILE A 79 -11.67 0.89 9.62
C ILE A 79 -10.86 -0.11 10.44
N LYS A 80 -11.51 -1.16 10.94
CA LYS A 80 -10.84 -2.22 11.72
C LYS A 80 -9.83 -2.99 10.88
N ASP A 81 -10.21 -3.34 9.65
CA ASP A 81 -9.34 -4.04 8.70
C ASP A 81 -8.14 -3.15 8.30
N LEU A 82 -8.36 -1.85 8.11
CA LEU A 82 -7.33 -0.89 7.74
C LEU A 82 -6.40 -0.55 8.92
N GLN A 83 -6.89 -0.58 10.17
CA GLN A 83 -6.06 -0.34 11.35
C GLN A 83 -4.84 -1.26 11.38
N VAL A 84 -5.03 -2.54 11.04
CA VAL A 84 -3.94 -3.53 10.94
C VAL A 84 -2.86 -3.09 9.95
N VAL A 85 -3.25 -2.45 8.84
CA VAL A 85 -2.31 -1.92 7.84
C VAL A 85 -1.63 -0.66 8.33
N VAL A 86 -2.37 0.25 8.98
CA VAL A 86 -1.81 1.49 9.56
C VAL A 86 -0.78 1.17 10.65
N ASP A 87 -1.04 0.14 11.47
CA ASP A 87 -0.12 -0.31 12.52
C ASP A 87 1.21 -0.87 11.96
N MET A 88 1.22 -1.30 10.68
CA MET A 88 2.45 -1.68 9.97
C MET A 88 3.28 -0.46 9.55
N LYS A 89 2.74 0.75 9.69
CA LYS A 89 3.39 2.04 9.39
C LYS A 89 3.87 2.21 7.94
N PRO A 90 3.02 1.99 6.92
CA PRO A 90 3.38 2.40 5.56
C PRO A 90 3.60 3.91 5.48
N ASP A 91 4.36 4.38 4.50
CA ASP A 91 4.68 5.81 4.33
C ASP A 91 3.47 6.63 3.87
N ALA A 92 2.54 6.00 3.14
CA ALA A 92 1.29 6.63 2.71
C ALA A 92 0.25 5.60 2.30
N LEU A 93 -1.02 6.04 2.26
CA LEU A 93 -2.11 5.31 1.64
C LEU A 93 -2.51 5.97 0.31
N ILE A 94 -2.63 5.18 -0.75
CA ILE A 94 -3.16 5.62 -2.05
C ILE A 94 -4.63 5.21 -2.13
N MET A 95 -5.53 6.18 -2.01
CA MET A 95 -6.97 5.96 -1.92
C MET A 95 -7.71 6.65 -3.06
N SER A 96 -8.85 6.08 -3.47
CA SER A 96 -9.70 6.63 -4.55
C SER A 96 -11.06 7.14 -4.09
N ASP A 97 -11.52 6.76 -2.89
CA ASP A 97 -12.83 7.16 -2.37
C ASP A 97 -12.71 8.34 -1.37
N PRO A 98 -13.30 9.51 -1.68
CA PRO A 98 -13.25 10.68 -0.79
C PRO A 98 -13.86 10.44 0.59
N GLY A 99 -14.93 9.66 0.69
CA GLY A 99 -15.57 9.34 1.96
C GLY A 99 -14.66 8.53 2.88
N LEU A 100 -13.99 7.51 2.33
CA LEU A 100 -12.98 6.74 3.06
C LEU A 100 -11.76 7.59 3.43
N ILE A 101 -11.29 8.44 2.51
CA ILE A 101 -10.18 9.36 2.81
C ILE A 101 -10.52 10.23 4.02
N MET A 102 -11.74 10.77 4.08
CA MET A 102 -12.19 11.58 5.23
C MET A 102 -12.31 10.78 6.52
N LEU A 103 -12.68 9.50 6.45
CA LEU A 103 -12.76 8.63 7.62
C LEU A 103 -11.38 8.26 8.18
N VAL A 104 -10.39 8.04 7.31
CA VAL A 104 -9.03 7.60 7.69
C VAL A 104 -8.15 8.75 8.16
N ARG A 105 -8.42 9.98 7.70
CA ARG A 105 -7.67 11.17 8.11
C ARG A 105 -7.99 11.67 9.53
N LYS A 106 -9.03 11.13 10.17
CA LYS A 106 -9.41 11.48 11.55
C LYS A 106 -8.58 10.70 12.55
#